data_AF-A0A963A5H9-F1
#
_entry.id   AF-A0A963A5H9-F1
#
_cell.length_a   1.000
_cell.length_b   1.000
_cell.length_c   1.000
_cell.angle_alpha   90.00
_cell.angle_beta   90.00
_cell.angle_gamma   90.00
#
_symmetry.space_group_name_H-M   'P 1'
#
loop_
_entity.id
_entity.type
_entity.pdbx_description
1 polymer ?
#
loop_
_entity_poly.entity_id
_entity_poly.type
_entity_poly.pdbx_seq_one_letter_code
_entity_poly.pdbx_strand_id
1 'polypeptide(L)'
;MTTGQGKIKPGTVADFADSMAEAMENALRQEYQAVKDTPMPETPDQDRHMLFVAIAQGVVRHLIDNLSALEIAVTTTQDRPLNPAIKSDNGSIEVTQVDNDGNRVNSSGTGTLSIQTEGVLYS
;
A
#
# COMPACT_ATOMS: atom_id res chain seq x y z
N MET A 1 15.83 -5.20 7.20
CA MET A 1 14.83 -4.58 6.31
C MET A 1 13.68 -4.13 7.18
N THR A 2 13.55 -2.83 7.42
CA THR A 2 12.47 -2.29 8.25
C THR A 2 11.25 -2.15 7.33
N THR A 3 10.27 -3.04 7.47
CA THR A 3 8.97 -2.89 6.81
C THR A 3 8.36 -1.61 7.35
N GLY A 4 8.45 -0.52 6.57
CA GLY A 4 7.77 0.73 6.88
C GLY A 4 6.27 0.48 6.80
N GLN A 5 5.65 0.13 7.91
CA GLN A 5 4.20 0.17 8.03
C GLN A 5 3.80 1.63 7.80
N GLY A 6 3.18 1.92 6.65
CA GLY A 6 2.56 3.21 6.38
C GLY A 6 1.46 3.43 7.41
N LYS A 7 1.79 4.11 8.51
CA LYS A 7 0.83 4.47 9.55
C LYS A 7 0.09 5.71 9.09
N ILE A 8 -1.24 5.66 9.09
CA ILE A 8 -2.07 6.84 8.86
C ILE A 8 -1.90 7.77 10.08
N LYS A 9 -1.27 8.94 9.88
CA LYS A 9 -1.05 9.95 10.92
C LYS A 9 -2.17 11.01 10.85
N PRO A 10 -3.09 11.07 11.82
CA PRO A 10 -4.13 12.11 11.83
C PRO A 10 -3.55 13.52 12.07
N GLY A 11 -2.49 13.64 12.88
CA GLY A 11 -1.87 14.91 13.26
C GLY A 11 -2.39 15.47 14.58
N THR A 12 -1.71 16.50 15.07
CA THR A 12 -2.13 17.34 16.20
C THR A 12 -1.83 18.80 15.88
N VAL A 13 -2.35 19.76 16.66
CA VAL A 13 -2.01 21.18 16.47
C VAL A 13 -0.50 21.44 16.63
N ALA A 14 0.17 20.69 17.51
CA ALA A 14 1.62 20.80 17.73
C ALA A 14 2.46 20.01 16.71
N ASP A 15 1.85 19.06 16.00
CA ASP A 15 2.50 18.16 15.04
C ASP A 15 1.58 17.99 13.82
N PHE A 16 1.45 19.09 13.07
CA PHE A 16 0.54 19.22 11.94
C PHE A 16 1.17 18.75 10.63
N ALA A 17 2.48 18.93 10.46
CA ALA A 17 3.19 18.55 9.24
C ALA A 17 3.16 17.03 8.98
N ASP A 18 3.18 16.66 7.69
CA ASP A 18 3.13 15.30 7.18
C ASP A 18 1.93 14.49 7.74
N SER A 19 0.81 15.18 8.00
CA SER A 19 -0.38 14.59 8.58
C SER A 19 -1.59 14.64 7.65
N MET A 20 -2.60 13.82 7.94
CA MET A 20 -3.89 13.89 7.27
C MET A 20 -4.55 15.26 7.44
N ALA A 21 -4.40 15.92 8.60
CA ALA A 21 -4.93 17.26 8.82
C ALA A 21 -4.28 18.31 7.89
N GLU A 22 -2.97 18.21 7.64
CA GLU A 22 -2.29 19.05 6.64
C GLU A 22 -2.76 18.76 5.22
N ALA A 23 -2.94 17.48 4.87
CA ALA A 23 -3.50 17.11 3.57
C ALA A 23 -4.89 17.71 3.35
N MET A 24 -5.74 17.76 4.39
CA MET A 24 -7.05 18.42 4.35
C MET A 24 -6.94 19.94 4.18
N GLU A 25 -6.00 20.61 4.85
CA GLU A 25 -5.78 22.06 4.62
C GLU A 25 -5.29 22.35 3.21
N ASN A 26 -4.39 21.52 2.67
CA ASN A 26 -3.91 21.64 1.30
C ASN A 26 -5.04 21.45 0.28
N ALA A 27 -5.95 20.49 0.52
CA ALA A 27 -7.15 20.31 -0.30
C ALA A 27 -8.07 21.54 -0.22
N LEU A 28 -8.31 22.09 0.98
CA LEU A 28 -9.10 23.31 1.13
C LEU A 28 -8.48 24.48 0.36
N ARG A 29 -7.15 24.65 0.39
CA ARG A 29 -6.46 25.72 -0.34
C ARG A 29 -6.71 25.62 -1.85
N GLN A 30 -6.71 24.41 -2.40
CA GLN A 30 -6.99 24.15 -3.82
C GLN A 30 -8.44 24.50 -4.17
N GLU A 31 -9.40 24.04 -3.37
CA GLU A 31 -10.83 24.33 -3.56
C GLU A 31 -11.13 25.83 -3.41
N TYR A 32 -10.51 26.50 -2.42
CA TYR A 32 -10.66 27.94 -2.21
C TYR A 32 -10.21 28.73 -3.44
N GLN A 33 -9.05 28.39 -3.99
CA GLN A 33 -8.52 29.01 -5.21
C GLN A 33 -9.45 28.77 -6.40
N ALA A 34 -9.97 27.55 -6.56
CA ALA A 34 -10.87 27.20 -7.66
C ALA A 34 -12.22 27.95 -7.59
N VAL A 35 -12.73 28.22 -6.39
CA VAL A 35 -14.03 28.88 -6.20
C VAL A 35 -13.92 30.41 -6.21
N LYS A 36 -12.83 30.96 -5.67
CA LYS A 36 -12.71 32.41 -5.44
C LYS A 36 -11.68 33.11 -6.32
N ASP A 37 -11.01 32.37 -7.20
CA ASP A 37 -9.93 32.86 -8.07
C ASP A 37 -8.82 33.64 -7.33
N THR A 38 -8.70 33.40 -6.03
CA THR A 38 -7.76 34.10 -5.15
C THR A 38 -7.12 33.12 -4.18
N PRO A 39 -5.86 33.32 -3.80
CA PRO A 39 -5.19 32.44 -2.86
C PRO A 39 -5.89 32.54 -1.50
N MET A 40 -6.01 31.39 -0.83
CA MET A 40 -6.46 31.37 0.55
C MET A 40 -5.47 32.21 1.39
N PRO A 41 -5.96 33.05 2.32
CA PRO A 41 -5.08 33.79 3.22
C PRO A 41 -4.08 32.86 3.92
N GLU A 42 -2.80 33.21 3.85
CA GLU A 42 -1.68 32.44 4.42
C GLU A 42 -1.74 32.33 5.94
N THR A 43 -2.54 33.17 6.61
CA THR A 43 -2.64 33.16 8.07
C THR A 43 -3.29 31.84 8.50
N PRO A 44 -2.55 30.97 9.22
CA PRO A 44 -3.14 29.79 9.81
C PRO A 44 -4.11 30.29 10.88
N ASP A 45 -5.39 30.02 10.67
CA ASP A 45 -6.35 30.22 11.75
C ASP A 45 -6.20 28.99 12.65
N GLN A 46 -5.75 29.20 13.89
CA GLN A 46 -5.54 28.14 14.86
C GLN A 46 -6.81 27.30 15.03
N ASP A 47 -7.98 27.92 14.88
CA ASP A 47 -9.28 27.25 14.91
C ASP A 47 -9.50 26.34 13.71
N ARG A 48 -9.03 26.75 12.52
CA ARG A 48 -9.08 25.91 11.31
C ARG A 48 -8.18 24.70 11.42
N HIS A 49 -6.96 24.86 11.94
CA HIS A 49 -6.06 23.74 12.22
C HIS A 49 -6.67 22.79 13.24
N MET A 50 -7.25 23.31 14.32
CA MET A 50 -7.96 22.52 15.32
C MET A 50 -9.12 21.73 14.72
N LEU A 51 -9.90 22.34 13.83
CA LEU A 51 -10.98 21.69 13.11
C LEU A 51 -10.48 20.52 12.26
N PHE A 52 -9.45 20.73 11.44
CA PHE A 52 -8.91 19.66 10.60
C PHE A 52 -8.29 18.53 11.42
N VAL A 53 -7.59 18.86 12.50
CA VAL A 53 -7.06 17.86 13.44
C VAL A 53 -8.19 17.03 14.04
N ALA A 54 -9.28 17.65 14.50
CA ALA A 54 -10.41 16.94 15.09
C ALA A 54 -11.09 16.00 14.07
N ILE A 55 -11.28 16.46 12.83
CA ILE A 55 -11.86 15.66 11.76
C ILE A 55 -10.93 14.48 11.42
N ALA A 56 -9.64 14.73 11.20
CA ALA A 56 -8.67 13.69 10.87
C ALA A 56 -8.59 12.63 11.97
N GLN A 57 -8.56 13.03 13.24
CA GLN A 57 -8.59 12.11 14.37
C GLN A 57 -9.88 11.28 14.41
N GLY A 58 -11.03 11.91 14.18
CA GLY A 58 -12.32 11.22 14.11
C GLY A 58 -12.38 10.18 12.98
N VAL A 59 -11.91 10.54 11.78
CA VAL A 59 -11.84 9.63 10.62
C VAL A 59 -10.92 8.44 10.92
N VAL A 60 -9.69 8.70 11.37
CA VAL A 60 -8.74 7.63 11.71
C VAL A 60 -9.31 6.72 12.79
N ARG A 61 -9.92 7.29 13.83
CA ARG A 61 -10.57 6.51 14.89
C ARG A 61 -11.70 5.64 14.34
N HIS A 62 -12.56 6.20 13.49
CA HIS A 62 -13.65 5.46 12.87
C HIS A 62 -13.15 4.29 12.02
N LEU A 63 -12.09 4.49 11.23
CA LEU A 63 -11.48 3.43 10.41
C LEU A 63 -10.86 2.32 11.27
N ILE A 64 -10.20 2.67 12.39
CA ILE A 64 -9.64 1.70 13.34
C ILE A 64 -10.76 0.88 13.99
N ASP A 65 -11.86 1.53 14.37
CA ASP A 65 -12.99 0.86 15.02
C ASP A 65 -13.83 0.03 14.02
N ASN A 66 -13.69 0.30 12.71
CA ASN A 66 -14.46 -0.33 11.63
C ASN A 66 -13.52 -0.84 10.51
N LEU A 67 -12.51 -1.64 10.85
CA LEU A 67 -11.53 -2.14 9.87
C LEU A 67 -12.16 -2.86 8.66
N SER A 68 -13.33 -3.47 8.83
CA SER A 68 -14.07 -4.11 7.74
C SER A 68 -14.57 -3.13 6.67
N ALA A 69 -14.65 -1.84 6.98
CA ALA A 69 -14.98 -0.79 6.02
C ALA A 69 -13.76 -0.32 5.20
N LEU A 70 -12.55 -0.75 5.55
CA LEU A 70 -11.33 -0.42 4.82
C LEU A 70 -11.03 -1.49 3.77
N GLU A 71 -11.36 -1.21 2.50
CA GLU A 71 -10.99 -2.05 1.37
C GLU A 71 -9.66 -1.57 0.77
N ILE A 72 -8.63 -2.42 0.79
CA ILE A 72 -7.32 -2.13 0.21
C ILE A 72 -7.18 -2.97 -1.06
N ALA A 73 -7.28 -2.33 -2.22
CA ALA A 73 -6.98 -2.97 -3.51
C ALA A 73 -5.48 -2.81 -3.82
N VAL A 74 -4.74 -3.92 -3.87
CA VAL A 74 -3.35 -3.93 -4.32
C VAL A 74 -3.31 -4.38 -5.77
N THR A 75 -2.94 -3.47 -6.67
CA THR A 75 -2.66 -3.81 -8.07
C THR A 75 -1.15 -4.04 -8.21
N THR A 76 -0.74 -5.29 -8.46
CA THR A 76 0.65 -5.61 -8.77
C THR A 76 0.82 -5.69 -10.28
N THR A 77 1.66 -4.81 -10.83
CA THR A 77 2.12 -4.93 -12.21
C THR A 77 3.35 -5.82 -12.21
N GLN A 78 3.20 -7.06 -12.70
CA GLN A 78 4.32 -7.99 -12.80
C GLN A 78 5.15 -7.66 -14.06
N ASP A 79 6.24 -6.93 -13.88
CA ASP A 79 7.09 -6.40 -14.97
C ASP A 79 8.03 -7.45 -15.61
N ARG A 80 7.86 -8.74 -15.27
CA ARG A 80 8.61 -9.83 -15.91
C ARG A 80 7.66 -10.91 -16.38
N PRO A 81 7.76 -11.36 -17.65
CA PRO A 81 7.06 -12.55 -18.08
C PRO A 81 7.52 -13.70 -17.18
N LEU A 82 6.56 -14.47 -16.66
CA LEU A 82 6.85 -15.75 -16.02
C LEU A 82 7.65 -16.58 -17.04
N ASN A 83 8.91 -16.88 -16.71
CA ASN A 83 9.66 -17.92 -17.41
C ASN A 83 8.83 -19.22 -17.31
N PRO A 84 8.41 -19.85 -18.41
CA PRO A 84 7.37 -20.88 -18.37
C PRO A 84 7.95 -22.17 -17.81
N ALA A 85 7.93 -22.32 -16.49
CA ALA A 85 8.11 -23.64 -15.88
C ALA A 85 7.35 -23.81 -14.57
N ILE A 86 7.03 -22.72 -13.85
CA ILE A 86 6.36 -22.86 -12.55
C ILE A 86 5.36 -21.71 -12.39
N LYS A 87 4.07 -22.01 -12.56
CA LYS A 87 2.98 -21.16 -12.07
C LYS A 87 2.65 -21.62 -10.64
N SER A 88 2.62 -20.67 -9.71
CA SER A 88 2.15 -20.88 -8.34
C SER A 88 0.87 -20.09 -8.20
N ASP A 89 -0.26 -20.78 -8.13
CA ASP A 89 -1.54 -20.17 -7.79
C ASP A 89 -1.88 -20.59 -6.35
N ASN A 90 -2.15 -19.61 -5.48
CA ASN A 90 -2.55 -19.81 -4.08
C ASN A 90 -1.68 -20.80 -3.26
N GLY A 91 -0.35 -20.76 -3.44
CA GLY A 91 0.60 -21.55 -2.64
C GLY A 91 0.62 -23.05 -2.99
N SER A 92 -0.06 -23.47 -4.07
CA SER A 92 0.06 -24.82 -4.62
C SER A 92 0.97 -24.78 -5.85
N ILE A 93 2.01 -25.62 -5.85
CA ILE A 93 2.86 -25.85 -7.02
C ILE A 93 2.32 -27.11 -7.72
N GLU A 94 1.68 -26.94 -8.87
CA GLU A 94 1.28 -28.08 -9.70
C GLU A 94 2.50 -28.52 -10.55
N VAL A 95 3.16 -29.60 -10.15
CA VAL A 95 4.22 -30.23 -10.96
C VAL A 95 3.55 -31.20 -11.93
N THR A 96 3.28 -30.77 -13.16
CA THR A 96 2.84 -31.70 -14.22
C THR A 96 4.09 -32.43 -14.76
N GLN A 97 4.34 -33.65 -14.30
CA GLN A 97 5.30 -34.55 -14.97
C GLN A 97 4.58 -35.28 -16.12
N VAL A 98 5.22 -35.30 -17.28
CA VAL A 98 4.81 -36.10 -18.43
C VAL A 98 5.87 -37.16 -18.72
N ASP A 99 5.46 -38.36 -19.09
CA ASP A 99 6.40 -39.40 -19.55
C ASP A 99 6.91 -39.11 -20.98
N ASN A 100 7.80 -39.98 -21.49
CA ASN A 100 8.39 -39.84 -22.82
C ASN A 100 7.35 -39.95 -23.95
N ASP A 101 6.15 -40.44 -23.65
CA ASP A 101 5.03 -40.58 -24.59
C ASP A 101 4.02 -39.41 -24.44
N GLY A 102 4.31 -38.46 -23.55
CA GLY A 102 3.49 -37.27 -23.31
C GLY A 102 2.30 -37.49 -22.38
N ASN A 103 2.20 -38.64 -21.71
CA ASN A 103 1.12 -38.88 -20.76
C ASN A 103 1.41 -38.23 -19.41
N ARG A 104 0.39 -37.64 -18.80
CA ARG A 104 0.45 -37.15 -17.40
C ARG A 104 0.67 -38.32 -16.46
N VAL A 105 1.74 -38.28 -15.66
CA VAL A 105 2.04 -39.31 -14.68
C VAL A 105 1.81 -38.78 -13.26
N ASN A 106 1.10 -39.57 -12.45
CA ASN A 106 0.99 -39.31 -11.02
C ASN A 106 2.32 -39.67 -10.35
N SER A 107 3.08 -38.66 -9.94
CA SER A 107 4.38 -38.83 -9.28
C SER A 107 4.31 -38.32 -7.85
N SER A 108 4.69 -39.16 -6.89
CA SER A 108 4.88 -38.76 -5.50
C SER A 108 6.37 -38.70 -5.21
N GLY A 109 6.89 -37.50 -4.99
CA GLY A 109 8.28 -37.26 -4.62
C GLY A 109 8.41 -36.09 -3.67
N THR A 110 9.45 -36.08 -2.84
CA THR A 110 9.81 -34.93 -2.02
C THR A 110 10.83 -34.07 -2.78
N GLY A 111 10.44 -32.86 -3.14
CA GLY A 111 11.32 -31.88 -3.78
C GLY A 111 11.88 -30.89 -2.76
N THR A 112 13.19 -30.68 -2.75
CA THR A 112 13.83 -29.63 -1.94
C THR A 112 14.02 -28.39 -2.81
N LEU A 113 13.45 -27.26 -2.40
CA LEU A 113 13.68 -25.97 -3.07
C LEU A 113 14.93 -25.32 -2.49
N SER A 114 15.99 -25.19 -3.30
CA SER A 114 17.18 -24.40 -2.96
C SER A 114 17.19 -23.12 -3.78
N ILE A 115 16.91 -21.98 -3.14
CA ILE A 115 17.04 -20.66 -3.76
C ILE A 115 18.51 -20.26 -3.63
N GLN A 116 19.26 -20.28 -4.74
CA GLN A 116 20.60 -19.69 -4.80
C GLN A 116 20.46 -18.21 -5.16
N THR A 117 20.71 -17.33 -4.19
CA THR A 117 20.84 -15.89 -4.44
C THR A 117 22.28 -15.61 -4.86
N GLU A 118 22.54 -15.48 -6.16
CA GLU A 118 23.78 -14.86 -6.62
C GLU A 118 23.64 -13.34 -6.52
N GLY A 119 24.07 -12.78 -5.39
CA GLY A 119 24.17 -11.34 -5.21
C GLY A 119 25.52 -10.82 -5.70
N VAL A 120 25.55 -10.05 -6.78
CA VAL A 120 26.66 -9.13 -7.06
C VAL A 120 26.48 -7.92 -6.14
N LEU A 121 27.36 -7.82 -5.13
CA LEU A 121 27.46 -6.63 -4.27
C LEU A 121 28.08 -5.51 -5.10
N TYR A 122 27.29 -4.50 -5.46
CA TYR A 122 27.85 -3.23 -5.92
C TYR A 122 28.33 -2.46 -4.68
N SER A 123 29.65 -2.33 -4.55
CA SER A 123 30.34 -1.45 -3.59
C SER A 123 30.32 0.00 -4.04
#